data_AF-A0A520JCC6-F1
#
_entry.id   AF-A0A520JCC6-F1
#
_cell.length_a   1.000
_cell.length_b   1.000
_cell.length_c   1.000
_cell.angle_alpha   90.00
_cell.angle_beta   90.00
_cell.angle_gamma   90.00
#
_symmetry.space_group_name_H-M   'P 1'
#
loop_
_entity.id
_entity.type
_entity.pdbx_description
1 polymer ?
#
loop_
_entity_poly.entity_id
_entity_poly.type
_entity_poly.pdbx_seq_one_letter_code
_entity_poly.pdbx_strand_id
1 'polypeptide(L)'
;MTLHLRPVQFVDTPVGRDGEVARLAGGMLWFAAYEVIEAGKRRTVPVTALATLLQDDRAAHLHARITAPRPALTLGDRTLRFDQPSVAAILNVTPDSFSDGGTHAHDPAAAASAG
;
A
#
# COMPACT_ATOMS: atom_id res chain seq x y z
N MET A 1 -17.01 -17.93 6.43
CA MET A 1 -15.52 -17.97 6.48
C MET A 1 -15.00 -16.77 5.71
N THR A 2 -13.93 -16.12 6.16
CA THR A 2 -13.51 -14.84 5.58
C THR A 2 -12.64 -15.03 4.35
N LEU A 3 -13.17 -14.69 3.17
CA LEU A 3 -12.40 -14.57 1.94
C LEU A 3 -11.40 -13.41 2.03
N HIS A 4 -10.15 -13.68 1.68
CA HIS A 4 -9.09 -12.67 1.55
C HIS A 4 -8.45 -12.75 0.15
N LEU A 5 -8.16 -11.59 -0.42
CA LEU A 5 -7.42 -11.45 -1.66
C LEU A 5 -6.11 -10.73 -1.36
N ARG A 6 -4.98 -11.36 -1.70
CA ARG A 6 -3.65 -10.75 -1.58
C ARG A 6 -3.04 -10.57 -2.96
N PRO A 7 -2.76 -9.34 -3.41
CA PRO A 7 -1.99 -9.11 -4.64
C PRO A 7 -0.62 -9.79 -4.57
N VAL A 8 -0.27 -10.53 -5.62
CA VAL A 8 1.01 -11.23 -5.77
C VAL A 8 1.48 -11.14 -7.22
N GLN A 9 2.72 -11.55 -7.49
CA GLN A 9 3.34 -11.46 -8.82
C GLN A 9 3.35 -10.02 -9.34
N PHE A 10 4.01 -9.15 -8.57
CA PHE A 10 4.21 -7.76 -8.95
C PHE A 10 5.04 -7.65 -10.22
N VAL A 11 4.76 -6.61 -11.00
CA VAL A 11 5.37 -6.40 -12.32
C VAL A 11 5.93 -4.99 -12.39
N ASP A 12 7.07 -4.84 -13.04
CA ASP A 12 7.76 -3.56 -13.12
C ASP A 12 7.05 -2.57 -14.06
N THR A 13 6.32 -3.08 -15.05
CA THR A 13 5.61 -2.27 -16.03
C THR A 13 4.31 -2.94 -16.50
N PRO A 14 3.23 -2.17 -16.75
CA PRO A 14 2.04 -2.65 -17.42
C PRO A 14 2.18 -2.69 -18.96
N VAL A 15 3.24 -2.09 -19.51
CA VAL A 15 3.41 -1.97 -20.97
C VAL A 15 3.50 -3.36 -21.61
N GLY A 16 2.62 -3.61 -22.58
CA GLY A 16 2.54 -4.89 -23.30
C GLY A 16 1.82 -6.00 -22.52
N ARG A 17 1.07 -5.67 -21.46
CA ARG A 17 0.38 -6.63 -20.57
C ARG A 17 -1.10 -6.32 -20.40
N ASP A 18 -1.72 -5.79 -21.44
CA ASP A 18 -3.12 -5.38 -21.42
C ASP A 18 -4.03 -6.56 -21.03
N GLY A 19 -4.82 -6.36 -19.97
CA GLY A 19 -5.71 -7.40 -19.43
C GLY A 19 -5.02 -8.47 -18.57
N GLU A 20 -3.70 -8.46 -18.44
CA GLU A 20 -2.95 -9.44 -17.62
C GLU A 20 -2.61 -8.93 -16.21
N VAL A 21 -2.75 -7.63 -15.98
CA VAL A 21 -2.32 -6.99 -14.74
C VAL A 21 -3.37 -6.01 -14.24
N ALA A 22 -3.42 -5.84 -12.92
CA ALA A 22 -4.27 -4.86 -12.26
C ALA A 22 -3.43 -3.87 -11.45
N ARG A 23 -3.90 -2.63 -11.36
CA ARG A 23 -3.22 -1.56 -10.62
C ARG A 23 -3.51 -1.68 -9.13
N LEU A 24 -2.49 -1.51 -8.29
CA LEU A 24 -2.66 -1.48 -6.84
C LEU A 24 -2.95 -0.06 -6.36
N ALA A 25 -4.07 0.12 -5.67
CA ALA A 25 -4.43 1.35 -4.95
C ALA A 25 -4.38 2.64 -5.81
N GLY A 26 -4.54 2.52 -7.13
CA GLY A 26 -4.37 3.63 -8.08
C GLY A 26 -2.94 4.18 -8.23
N GLY A 27 -1.93 3.57 -7.60
CA GLY A 27 -0.53 4.02 -7.62
C GLY A 27 0.33 3.40 -8.74
N MET A 28 1.65 3.43 -8.60
CA MET A 28 2.61 2.96 -9.62
C MET A 28 2.82 1.44 -9.66
N LEU A 29 2.29 0.69 -8.69
CA LEU A 29 2.47 -0.76 -8.60
C LEU A 29 1.38 -1.53 -9.33
N TRP A 30 1.78 -2.60 -9.99
CA TRP A 30 0.92 -3.51 -10.74
C TRP A 30 1.16 -4.95 -10.33
N PHE A 31 0.13 -5.79 -10.37
CA PHE A 31 0.21 -7.21 -10.00
C PHE A 31 -0.52 -8.08 -11.02
N ALA A 32 -0.05 -9.30 -11.21
CA ALA A 32 -0.58 -10.24 -12.22
C ALA A 32 -1.49 -11.33 -11.63
N ALA A 33 -1.56 -11.49 -10.31
CA ALA A 33 -2.40 -12.49 -9.67
C ALA A 33 -2.84 -12.13 -8.25
N TYR A 34 -3.87 -12.82 -7.77
CA TYR A 34 -4.24 -12.88 -6.37
C TYR A 34 -3.87 -14.23 -5.77
N GLU A 35 -3.32 -14.23 -4.56
CA GLU A 35 -3.43 -15.36 -3.63
C GLU A 35 -4.82 -15.24 -2.97
N VAL A 36 -5.72 -16.16 -3.33
CA VAL A 36 -7.07 -16.26 -2.77
C VAL A 36 -7.02 -17.18 -1.57
N ILE A 37 -7.35 -16.64 -0.40
CA ILE A 37 -7.25 -17.33 0.88
C ILE A 37 -8.64 -17.46 1.49
N GLU A 38 -9.08 -18.70 1.69
CA GLU A 38 -10.41 -18.99 2.21
C GLU A 38 -10.40 -20.38 2.88
N ALA A 39 -11.05 -20.50 4.04
CA ALA A 39 -11.17 -21.77 4.76
C ALA A 39 -9.82 -22.48 5.03
N GLY A 40 -8.75 -21.71 5.27
CA GLY A 40 -7.40 -22.23 5.48
C GLY A 40 -6.69 -22.73 4.20
N LYS A 41 -7.35 -22.68 3.04
CA LYS A 41 -6.78 -23.03 1.74
C LYS A 41 -6.30 -21.79 1.00
N ARG A 42 -5.29 -21.97 0.16
CA ARG A 42 -4.75 -20.91 -0.70
C ARG A 42 -4.70 -21.40 -2.14
N ARG A 43 -5.06 -20.53 -3.07
CA ARG A 43 -4.92 -20.77 -4.51
C ARG A 43 -4.51 -19.48 -5.21
N THR A 44 -3.66 -19.59 -6.21
CA THR A 44 -3.28 -18.46 -7.06
C THR A 44 -4.29 -18.33 -8.19
N VAL A 45 -4.85 -17.13 -8.36
CA VAL A 45 -5.76 -16.80 -9.46
C VAL A 45 -5.13 -15.64 -10.25
N PRO A 46 -4.75 -15.85 -11.53
CA PRO A 46 -4.22 -14.77 -12.35
C PRO A 46 -5.30 -13.74 -12.67
N VAL A 47 -4.89 -12.49 -12.93
CA VAL A 47 -5.81 -11.41 -13.34
C VAL A 47 -6.53 -11.76 -14.65
N THR A 48 -5.92 -12.54 -15.53
CA THR A 48 -6.57 -13.04 -16.74
C THR A 48 -7.77 -13.96 -16.46
N ALA A 49 -7.87 -14.55 -15.27
CA ALA A 49 -8.97 -15.40 -14.83
C ALA A 49 -9.89 -14.70 -13.81
N LEU A 50 -9.77 -13.39 -13.64
CA LEU A 50 -10.46 -12.65 -12.60
C LEU A 50 -11.98 -12.65 -12.78
N ALA A 51 -12.47 -12.67 -14.03
CA ALA A 51 -13.90 -12.62 -14.34
C ALA A 51 -14.74 -13.68 -13.59
N THR A 52 -14.20 -14.90 -13.44
CA THR A 52 -14.84 -15.98 -12.67
C THR A 52 -14.81 -15.70 -11.17
N LEU A 53 -13.69 -15.19 -10.66
CA LEU A 53 -13.54 -14.84 -9.24
C LEU A 53 -14.49 -13.70 -8.84
N LEU A 54 -14.69 -12.71 -9.72
CA LEU A 54 -15.53 -11.54 -9.44
C LEU A 54 -17.04 -11.81 -9.58
N GLN A 55 -17.47 -13.03 -9.92
CA GLN A 55 -18.88 -13.41 -9.79
C GLN A 55 -19.32 -13.48 -8.32
N ASP A 56 -18.37 -13.61 -7.40
CA ASP A 56 -18.61 -13.51 -5.97
C ASP A 56 -18.60 -12.03 -5.53
N ASP A 57 -19.71 -11.55 -4.93
CA ASP A 57 -19.87 -10.15 -4.51
C ASP A 57 -18.79 -9.69 -3.53
N ARG A 58 -18.35 -10.57 -2.63
CA ARG A 58 -17.32 -10.27 -1.65
C ARG A 58 -15.97 -10.09 -2.35
N ALA A 59 -15.65 -10.96 -3.31
CA ALA A 59 -14.45 -10.87 -4.14
C ALA A 59 -14.46 -9.60 -5.00
N ALA A 60 -15.60 -9.29 -5.63
CA ALA A 60 -15.81 -8.06 -6.40
C ALA A 60 -15.56 -6.81 -5.54
N HIS A 61 -16.15 -6.77 -4.34
CA HIS A 61 -15.95 -5.68 -3.39
C HIS A 61 -14.48 -5.55 -2.94
N LEU A 62 -13.81 -6.67 -2.65
CA LEU A 62 -12.39 -6.66 -2.28
C LEU A 62 -11.52 -6.15 -3.43
N HIS A 63 -11.73 -6.67 -4.64
CA HIS A 63 -10.99 -6.26 -5.82
C HIS A 63 -11.12 -4.75 -6.05
N ALA A 64 -12.36 -4.23 -6.04
CA ALA A 64 -12.63 -2.80 -6.19
C ALA A 64 -11.88 -1.97 -5.14
N ARG A 65 -11.89 -2.39 -3.87
CA ARG A 65 -11.13 -1.71 -2.82
C ARG A 65 -9.63 -1.81 -2.98
N ILE A 66 -9.10 -2.92 -3.48
CA ILE A 66 -7.67 -3.12 -3.69
C ILE A 66 -7.16 -2.24 -4.82
N THR A 67 -7.93 -2.08 -5.90
CA THR A 67 -7.51 -1.34 -7.10
C THR A 67 -7.87 0.15 -7.06
N ALA A 68 -8.90 0.54 -6.30
CA ALA A 68 -9.34 1.94 -6.21
C ALA A 68 -8.22 2.89 -5.74
N PRO A 69 -8.09 4.07 -6.38
CA PRO A 69 -7.24 5.15 -5.90
C PRO A 69 -7.50 5.49 -4.43
N ARG A 70 -6.45 5.81 -3.70
CA ARG A 70 -6.57 6.27 -2.31
C ARG A 70 -6.78 7.79 -2.28
N PRO A 71 -7.84 8.28 -1.61
CA PRO A 71 -8.06 9.72 -1.50
C PRO A 71 -6.89 10.36 -0.76
N ALA A 72 -6.56 11.60 -1.12
CA ALA A 72 -5.58 12.38 -0.39
C ALA A 72 -6.07 12.63 1.05
N LEU A 73 -5.14 12.70 1.99
CA LEU A 73 -5.42 13.11 3.37
C LEU A 73 -5.08 14.58 3.55
N THR A 74 -6.01 15.33 4.13
CA THR A 74 -5.77 16.70 4.56
C THR A 74 -5.37 16.68 6.03
N LEU A 75 -4.15 17.14 6.32
CA LEU A 75 -3.54 17.16 7.64
C LEU A 75 -3.18 18.62 7.99
N GLY A 76 -4.14 19.34 8.54
CA GLY A 76 -4.04 20.79 8.72
C GLY A 76 -3.82 21.49 7.36
N ASP A 77 -2.77 22.29 7.25
CA ASP A 77 -2.42 23.03 6.02
C ASP A 77 -1.70 22.16 4.96
N ARG A 78 -1.49 20.87 5.22
CA ARG A 78 -0.77 19.96 4.32
C ARG A 78 -1.68 18.91 3.71
N THR A 79 -1.39 18.53 2.47
CA THR A 79 -2.08 17.45 1.77
C THR A 79 -1.11 16.32 1.48
N LEU A 80 -1.41 15.13 1.99
CA LEU A 80 -0.69 13.90 1.66
C LEU A 80 -1.43 13.16 0.55
N ARG A 81 -0.81 13.07 -0.63
CA ARG A 81 -1.33 12.32 -1.78
C ARG A 81 -0.78 10.89 -1.77
N PHE A 82 -1.61 9.93 -2.19
CA PHE A 82 -1.25 8.51 -2.26
C PHE A 82 -1.21 7.97 -3.70
N ASP A 83 -1.07 8.87 -4.67
CA ASP A 83 -0.84 8.56 -6.08
C ASP A 83 0.64 8.31 -6.40
N GLN A 84 1.53 8.58 -5.44
CA GLN A 84 2.97 8.45 -5.55
C GLN A 84 3.60 7.84 -4.28
N PRO A 85 4.77 7.20 -4.38
CA PRO A 85 5.56 6.84 -3.21
C PRO A 85 5.86 8.08 -2.36
N SER A 86 5.74 7.93 -1.04
CA SER A 86 6.10 8.97 -0.07
C SER A 86 7.05 8.38 0.95
N VAL A 87 8.05 9.15 1.36
CA VAL A 87 8.98 8.77 2.43
C VAL A 87 8.56 9.51 3.70
N ALA A 88 8.28 8.76 4.76
CA ALA A 88 8.06 9.32 6.08
C ALA A 88 9.36 9.17 6.89
N ALA A 89 10.01 10.29 7.17
CA ALA A 89 11.17 10.30 8.06
C ALA A 89 10.71 9.95 9.48
N ILE A 90 11.40 8.99 10.10
CA ILE A 90 11.21 8.67 11.51
C ILE A 90 12.08 9.63 12.30
N LEU A 91 11.44 10.53 13.04
CA LEU A 91 12.11 11.36 14.03
C LEU A 91 11.79 10.76 15.41
N ASN A 92 12.73 9.96 15.92
CA ASN A 92 12.69 9.58 17.32
C ASN A 92 13.22 10.76 18.13
N VAL A 93 12.57 11.09 19.24
CA VAL A 93 13.09 12.02 20.24
C VAL A 93 13.09 11.27 21.56
N THR A 94 14.13 10.45 21.75
CA THR A 94 14.30 9.65 22.96
C THR A 94 15.65 9.99 23.61
N PRO A 95 15.75 10.05 24.95
CA PRO A 95 16.98 10.48 25.63
C PRO A 95 18.21 9.60 25.38
N ASP A 96 18.01 8.37 24.92
CA ASP A 96 19.02 7.33 24.75
C ASP A 96 19.59 7.23 23.31
N SER A 97 18.98 7.91 22.33
CA SER A 97 19.37 7.80 20.91
C SER A 97 20.15 9.00 20.36
N PHE A 98 20.29 10.09 21.11
CA PHE A 98 21.10 11.25 20.72
C PHE A 98 22.36 11.37 21.57
N SER A 99 23.52 11.47 20.91
CA SER A 99 24.81 11.73 21.58
C SER A 99 24.96 13.16 22.12
N ASP A 100 23.92 14.01 21.96
CA ASP A 100 23.88 15.40 22.40
C ASP A 100 23.38 15.58 23.84
N GLY A 101 23.07 14.49 24.54
CA GLY A 101 22.63 14.50 25.94
C GLY A 101 21.23 15.08 26.17
N GLY A 102 20.36 15.11 25.15
CA GLY A 102 18.99 15.61 25.29
C GLY A 102 18.86 17.13 25.09
N THR A 103 19.83 17.76 24.41
CA THR A 103 19.83 19.19 24.12
C THR A 103 18.58 19.63 23.34
N HIS A 104 18.01 18.74 22.52
CA HIS A 104 16.80 19.00 21.74
C HIS A 104 15.55 18.23 22.22
N ALA A 105 15.57 17.67 23.44
CA ALA A 105 14.48 16.81 23.95
C ALA A 105 13.09 17.49 24.03
N HIS A 106 13.05 18.82 23.98
CA HIS A 106 11.81 19.61 24.02
C HIS A 106 11.58 20.43 22.74
N ASP A 107 12.42 20.28 21.72
CA ASP A 107 12.30 20.99 20.44
C ASP A 107 12.42 20.02 19.25
N PRO A 108 11.28 19.49 18.77
CA PRO A 108 11.26 18.59 17.62
C PRO A 108 11.80 19.22 16.34
N ALA A 109 11.69 20.54 16.17
CA ALA A 109 12.18 21.22 14.97
C ALA A 109 13.71 21.32 14.98
N ALA A 110 14.30 21.60 16.15
CA ALA A 110 15.75 21.57 16.31
C ALA A 110 16.29 20.14 16.17
N ALA A 111 15.64 19.14 16.76
CA ALA A 111 16.02 17.74 16.59
C ALA A 111 16.01 17.29 15.13
N ALA A 112 14.99 17.71 14.36
CA ALA A 112 14.90 17.42 12.92
C ALA A 112 15.98 18.10 12.08
N SER A 113 16.53 19.23 12.54
CA SER A 113 17.56 20.00 11.80
C SER A 113 18.99 19.55 12.11
N ALA A 114 19.19 18.79 13.19
CA ALA A 114 20.50 18.37 13.68
C ALA A 114 20.96 16.99 13.15
N GLY A 115 20.06 16.20 12.57
CA GLY A 115 20.34 14.90 11.93
C GLY A 115 20.31 14.97 10.41
#